data_AF-A0A804U6W8-F1
#
_entry.id   AF-A0A804U6W8-F1
#
_cell.length_a   1.000
_cell.length_b   1.000
_cell.length_c   1.000
_cell.angle_alpha   90.00
_cell.angle_beta   90.00
_cell.angle_gamma   90.00
#
_symmetry.space_group_name_H-M   'P 1'
#
loop_
_entity.id
_entity.type
_entity.pdbx_description
1 polymer ?
#
loop_
_entity_poly.entity_id
_entity_poly.type
_entity_poly.pdbx_seq_one_letter_code
_entity_poly.pdbx_strand_id
1 'polypeptide(L)'
;MLSLLFIGIRLEQQFGFVRIGAIYLLSGFGGSVLSALFLRNNYISVGASGALFGLLGSMLSELLMNWTIYSNKAAAIITLLFIIALNLAIGILPHVDNFAHIGGFATGFLLGFVLLARPQFSWMESHELPHTNQPPK
;
A
#
# COMPACT_ATOMS: atom_id res chain seq x y z
N MET A 1 3.71 10.87 -6.25
CA MET A 1 2.51 11.14 -5.42
C MET A 1 1.21 10.72 -6.12
N LEU A 2 0.95 11.13 -7.37
CA LEU A 2 -0.22 10.64 -8.13
C LEU A 2 -0.28 9.10 -8.22
N SER A 3 0.84 8.43 -8.48
CA SER A 3 0.93 6.97 -8.47
C SER A 3 0.48 6.32 -7.15
N LEU A 4 0.74 6.98 -6.02
CA LEU A 4 0.38 6.49 -4.68
C LEU A 4 -1.12 6.64 -4.41
N LEU A 5 -1.76 7.65 -5.00
CA LEU A 5 -3.23 7.78 -4.95
C LEU A 5 -3.89 6.62 -5.69
N PHE A 6 -3.40 6.25 -6.88
CA PHE A 6 -3.94 5.10 -7.61
C PHE A 6 -3.76 3.79 -6.82
N ILE A 7 -2.63 3.61 -6.13
CA ILE A 7 -2.41 2.45 -5.25
C ILE A 7 -3.40 2.45 -4.08
N GLY A 8 -3.59 3.60 -3.43
CA GLY A 8 -4.56 3.75 -2.34
C GLY A 8 -5.99 3.43 -2.77
N ILE A 9 -6.44 3.99 -3.91
CA ILE A 9 -7.77 3.72 -4.47
C ILE A 9 -7.94 2.22 -4.78
N ARG A 10 -6.93 1.60 -5.39
CA ARG A 10 -6.97 0.16 -5.70
C ARG A 10 -7.07 -0.69 -4.43
N LEU A 11 -6.29 -0.38 -3.40
CA LEU A 11 -6.35 -1.08 -2.12
C LEU A 11 -7.71 -0.87 -1.44
N GLU A 12 -8.26 0.35 -1.51
CA GLU A 12 -9.56 0.69 -0.92
C GLU A 12 -10.70 -0.09 -1.58
N GLN A 13 -10.72 -0.15 -2.91
CA GLN A 13 -11.69 -0.95 -3.67
C GLN A 13 -11.62 -2.44 -3.32
N GLN A 14 -10.43 -2.95 -2.99
CA GLN A 14 -10.20 -4.37 -2.74
C GLN A 14 -10.44 -4.81 -1.29
N PHE A 15 -10.21 -3.93 -0.32
CA PHE A 15 -10.23 -4.27 1.11
C PHE A 15 -11.16 -3.41 1.97
N GLY A 16 -11.73 -2.36 1.37
CA GLY A 16 -12.62 -1.41 2.03
C GLY A 16 -11.89 -0.26 2.70
N PHE A 17 -12.56 0.89 2.75
CA PHE A 17 -12.01 2.15 3.28
C PHE A 17 -11.56 2.06 4.74
N VAL A 18 -12.21 1.25 5.58
CA VAL A 18 -11.86 1.12 7.00
C VAL A 18 -10.46 0.55 7.18
N ARG A 19 -10.14 -0.54 6.45
CA ARG A 19 -8.84 -1.21 6.56
C ARG A 19 -7.73 -0.34 6.00
N ILE A 20 -7.97 0.27 4.84
CA ILE A 20 -6.99 1.13 4.19
C ILE A 20 -6.78 2.44 4.95
N GLY A 21 -7.86 3.02 5.49
CA GLY A 21 -7.79 4.18 6.38
C GLY A 21 -6.99 3.89 7.65
N ALA A 22 -7.21 2.72 8.27
CA ALA A 22 -6.43 2.29 9.43
C ALA A 22 -4.94 2.11 9.09
N ILE A 23 -4.61 1.44 7.97
CA ILE A 23 -3.23 1.30 7.50
C ILE A 23 -2.62 2.69 7.28
N TYR A 24 -3.31 3.58 6.57
CA TYR A 24 -2.82 4.92 6.28
C TYR A 24 -2.50 5.71 7.54
N LEU A 25 -3.43 5.78 8.49
CA LEU A 25 -3.25 6.53 9.73
C LEU A 25 -2.15 5.95 10.61
N LEU A 26 -2.13 4.63 10.80
CA LEU A 26 -1.14 3.97 11.64
C LEU A 26 0.26 4.00 11.01
N SER A 27 0.36 3.89 9.68
CA SER A 27 1.63 4.09 8.99
C SER A 27 2.13 5.52 9.08
N GLY A 28 1.24 6.52 8.98
CA GLY A 28 1.60 7.91 9.25
C GLY A 28 2.19 8.07 10.65
N PHE A 29 1.51 7.51 11.66
CA PHE A 29 1.99 7.51 13.04
C PHE A 29 3.33 6.79 13.22
N GLY A 30 3.47 5.57 12.69
CA GLY A 30 4.71 4.80 12.74
C GLY A 30 5.89 5.50 12.06
N GLY A 31 5.63 6.18 10.94
CA GLY A 31 6.58 7.07 10.29
C GLY A 31 7.00 8.24 11.19
N SER A 32 6.05 8.95 11.78
CA SER A 32 6.33 10.05 12.71
C SER A 32 7.11 9.61 13.95
N VAL A 33 6.82 8.41 14.49
CA VAL A 33 7.58 7.84 15.61
C VAL A 33 9.02 7.55 15.19
N LEU A 34 9.23 6.89 14.04
CA LEU A 34 10.60 6.60 13.58
C LEU A 34 11.37 7.89 13.28
N SER A 35 10.72 8.86 12.66
CA SER A 35 11.24 10.21 12.45
C SER A 35 11.70 10.86 13.75
N ALA A 36 10.83 10.91 14.77
CA ALA A 36 11.13 11.53 16.05
C ALA A 36 12.27 10.84 16.82
N LEU A 37 12.45 9.53 16.63
CA LEU A 37 13.53 8.78 17.28
C LEU A 37 14.91 9.03 16.65
N PHE A 38 14.97 9.27 15.33
CA PHE A 38 16.24 9.33 14.59
C PHE A 38 16.62 10.74 14.13
N LEU A 39 15.66 11.65 13.93
CA LEU A 39 15.94 13.06 13.63
C LEU A 39 16.40 13.79 14.89
N ARG A 40 17.71 13.81 15.12
CA ARG A 40 18.31 14.34 16.34
C ARG A 40 18.37 15.88 16.44
N ASN A 41 17.98 16.64 15.41
CA ASN A 41 18.20 18.10 15.36
C ASN A 41 17.03 18.87 14.73
N ASN A 42 16.03 19.36 15.48
CA ASN A 42 15.05 20.41 15.11
C ASN A 42 14.41 20.39 13.69
N TYR A 43 14.50 19.28 12.95
CA TYR A 43 13.84 19.12 11.66
C TYR A 43 12.38 18.76 11.94
N ILE A 44 11.50 19.69 11.59
CA ILE A 44 10.06 19.47 11.61
C ILE A 44 9.76 18.53 10.44
N SER A 45 9.56 17.24 10.75
CA SER A 45 9.02 16.29 9.80
C SER A 45 7.51 16.32 9.85
N VAL A 46 6.91 16.91 8.82
CA VAL A 46 5.47 16.93 8.62
C VAL A 46 5.20 16.54 7.18
N GLY A 47 4.37 15.51 6.99
CA GLY A 47 3.97 15.12 5.65
C GLY A 47 3.11 13.87 5.61
N ALA A 48 2.18 13.86 4.67
CA ALA A 48 1.37 12.68 4.33
C ALA A 48 2.20 11.53 3.72
N SER A 49 3.46 11.78 3.35
CA SER A 49 4.30 10.82 2.64
C SER A 49 4.59 9.55 3.44
N GLY A 50 4.77 9.64 4.76
CA GLY A 50 4.97 8.45 5.60
C GLY A 50 3.79 7.48 5.52
N ALA A 51 2.57 8.01 5.57
CA ALA A 51 1.35 7.22 5.39
C ALA A 51 1.25 6.60 3.98
N LEU A 52 1.61 7.35 2.94
CA LEU A 52 1.63 6.83 1.56
C LEU A 52 2.68 5.72 1.35
N PHE A 53 3.85 5.84 1.99
CA PHE A 53 4.84 4.76 2.03
C PHE A 53 4.31 3.53 2.76
N GLY A 54 3.48 3.73 3.79
CA GLY A 54 2.72 2.66 4.41
C GLY A 54 1.81 1.90 3.45
N LEU A 55 1.10 2.61 2.58
CA LEU A 55 0.29 1.97 1.55
C LEU A 55 1.15 1.13 0.58
N LEU A 56 2.34 1.61 0.19
CA LEU A 56 3.30 0.82 -0.58
C LEU A 56 3.74 -0.45 0.17
N GLY A 57 4.06 -0.33 1.46
CA GLY A 57 4.40 -1.46 2.31
C GLY A 57 3.27 -2.48 2.35
N SER A 58 2.03 -2.02 2.56
CA SER A 58 0.87 -2.90 2.60
C SER A 58 0.60 -3.60 1.26
N MET A 59 0.83 -2.91 0.15
CA MET A 59 0.74 -3.50 -1.20
C MET A 59 1.82 -4.56 -1.42
N LEU A 60 3.03 -4.36 -0.90
CA LEU A 60 4.07 -5.38 -0.97
C LEU A 60 3.65 -6.63 -0.16
N SER A 61 3.11 -6.45 1.04
CA SER A 61 2.59 -7.58 1.83
C SER A 61 1.44 -8.30 1.14
N GLU A 62 0.50 -7.56 0.54
CA GLU A 62 -0.59 -8.13 -0.25
C GLU A 62 -0.09 -9.00 -1.40
N LEU A 63 0.92 -8.52 -2.12
CA LEU A 63 1.54 -9.21 -3.24
C LEU A 63 2.29 -10.48 -2.78
N LEU A 64 2.94 -10.42 -1.62
CA LEU A 64 3.60 -11.58 -1.00
C LEU A 64 2.58 -12.63 -0.53
N MET A 65 1.44 -12.20 0.01
CA MET A 65 0.38 -13.11 0.49
C MET A 65 -0.45 -13.72 -0.64
N ASN A 66 -0.75 -12.93 -1.68
CA ASN A 66 -1.59 -13.33 -2.81
C ASN A 66 -0.76 -13.68 -4.05
N TRP A 67 0.42 -14.24 -3.82
CA TRP A 67 1.42 -14.58 -4.83
C TRP A 67 0.87 -15.37 -6.02
N THR A 68 -0.15 -16.20 -5.79
CA THR A 68 -0.76 -17.08 -6.80
C THR A 68 -1.61 -16.32 -7.83
N ILE A 69 -2.19 -15.17 -7.48
CA ILE A 69 -3.15 -14.43 -8.32
C ILE A 69 -2.46 -13.70 -9.49
N TYR A 70 -1.22 -13.26 -9.31
CA TYR A 70 -0.51 -12.46 -10.31
C TYR A 70 0.15 -13.33 -11.38
N SER A 71 -0.07 -13.02 -12.65
CA SER A 71 0.52 -13.73 -13.80
C SER A 71 2.03 -13.47 -13.92
N ASN A 72 2.45 -12.20 -13.78
CA ASN A 72 3.85 -11.80 -13.79
C ASN A 72 4.29 -11.23 -12.43
N LYS A 73 4.44 -12.16 -11.48
CA LYS A 73 4.73 -11.92 -10.05
C LYS A 73 6.04 -11.17 -9.86
N ALA A 74 7.08 -11.63 -10.53
CA ALA A 74 8.42 -11.05 -10.45
C ALA A 74 8.42 -9.61 -10.99
N ALA A 75 7.78 -9.36 -12.13
CA ALA A 75 7.69 -7.99 -12.65
C ALA A 75 6.92 -7.06 -11.72
N ALA A 76 5.82 -7.53 -11.10
CA ALA A 76 5.05 -6.73 -10.16
C ALA A 76 5.88 -6.34 -8.92
N ILE A 77 6.61 -7.30 -8.33
CA ILE A 77 7.48 -7.03 -7.17
C ILE A 77 8.65 -6.15 -7.56
N ILE A 78 9.33 -6.44 -8.66
CA ILE A 78 10.46 -5.64 -9.13
C ILE A 78 10.01 -4.21 -9.40
N THR A 79 8.85 -4.02 -10.02
CA THR A 79 8.28 -2.69 -10.27
C THR A 79 7.97 -1.97 -8.95
N LEU A 80 7.34 -2.66 -8.00
CA LEU A 80 7.01 -2.07 -6.69
C LEU A 80 8.27 -1.70 -5.91
N LEU A 81 9.26 -2.60 -5.84
CA LEU A 81 10.55 -2.35 -5.21
C LEU A 81 11.31 -1.22 -5.91
N PHE A 82 11.25 -1.14 -7.24
CA PHE A 82 11.83 -0.04 -7.99
C PHE A 82 11.17 1.29 -7.64
N ILE A 83 9.82 1.33 -7.54
CA ILE A 83 9.09 2.52 -7.11
C ILE A 83 9.49 2.92 -5.68
N ILE A 84 9.56 1.97 -4.76
CA ILE A 84 9.98 2.23 -3.36
C ILE A 84 11.41 2.79 -3.33
N ALA A 85 12.35 2.14 -4.01
CA ALA A 85 13.74 2.56 -4.08
C ALA A 85 13.90 3.94 -4.71
N LEU A 86 13.16 4.23 -5.79
CA LEU A 86 13.16 5.54 -6.43
C LEU A 86 12.64 6.63 -5.47
N ASN A 87 11.55 6.38 -4.75
CA ASN A 87 11.03 7.36 -3.80
C ASN A 87 11.98 7.57 -2.60
N LEU A 88 12.64 6.52 -2.10
CA LEU A 88 13.68 6.64 -1.07
C LEU A 88 14.94 7.37 -1.57
N ALA A 89 15.34 7.14 -2.83
CA ALA A 89 16.44 7.85 -3.45
C ALA A 89 16.13 9.35 -3.63
N ILE A 90 14.88 9.68 -4.02
CA ILE A 90 14.39 11.07 -4.03
C ILE A 90 14.43 11.65 -2.62
N GLY A 91 14.24 10.84 -1.58
CA GLY A 91 14.32 11.30 -0.20
C GLY A 91 15.73 11.60 0.32
N ILE A 92 16.77 11.43 -0.50
CA ILE A 92 18.11 11.99 -0.23
C ILE A 92 18.12 13.51 -0.45
N LEU A 93 17.11 14.05 -1.15
CA LEU A 93 16.97 15.50 -1.33
C LEU A 93 16.75 16.20 0.01
N PRO A 94 17.29 17.43 0.18
CA PRO A 94 17.08 18.20 1.39
C PRO A 94 15.58 18.45 1.62
N HIS A 95 15.16 18.45 2.89
CA HIS A 95 13.77 18.57 3.37
C HIS A 95 12.89 17.32 3.22
N VAL A 96 13.44 16.20 2.75
CA VAL A 96 12.72 14.92 2.75
C VAL A 96 13.15 14.08 3.94
N ASP A 97 12.17 13.60 4.70
CA ASP A 97 12.42 12.73 5.85
C ASP A 97 12.33 11.25 5.48
N ASN A 98 13.49 10.66 5.22
CA ASN A 98 13.61 9.23 4.96
C ASN A 98 13.23 8.35 6.16
N PHE A 99 13.41 8.82 7.39
CA PHE A 99 12.99 8.05 8.56
C PHE A 99 11.47 7.94 8.63
N ALA A 100 10.74 9.01 8.31
CA ALA A 100 9.29 8.95 8.18
C ALA A 100 8.84 7.97 7.08
N HIS A 101 9.53 7.93 5.94
CA HIS A 101 9.21 7.01 4.85
C HIS A 101 9.47 5.55 5.23
N ILE A 102 10.63 5.27 5.82
CA ILE A 102 11.01 3.92 6.27
C ILE A 102 10.07 3.43 7.37
N GLY A 103 9.77 4.28 8.35
CA GLY A 103 8.87 3.93 9.45
C GLY A 103 7.45 3.67 8.95
N GLY A 104 6.95 4.54 8.08
CA GLY A 104 5.63 4.35 7.47
C GLY A 104 5.55 3.07 6.64
N PHE A 105 6.56 2.81 5.80
CA PHE A 105 6.66 1.59 5.00
C PHE A 105 6.68 0.34 5.87
N ALA A 106 7.54 0.30 6.90
CA ALA A 106 7.64 -0.85 7.80
C ALA A 106 6.33 -1.12 8.53
N THR A 107 5.70 -0.08 9.07
CA THR A 107 4.39 -0.21 9.73
C THR A 107 3.32 -0.70 8.75
N GLY A 108 3.26 -0.14 7.55
CA GLY A 108 2.28 -0.54 6.54
C GLY A 108 2.50 -1.96 6.02
N PHE A 109 3.75 -2.38 5.87
CA PHE A 109 4.13 -3.74 5.51
C PHE A 109 3.65 -4.75 6.57
N LEU A 110 3.91 -4.47 7.86
CA LEU A 110 3.44 -5.34 8.94
C LEU A 110 1.91 -5.37 9.04
N LEU A 111 1.25 -4.21 8.97
CA LEU A 111 -0.21 -4.12 8.98
C LEU A 111 -0.84 -4.79 7.76
N GLY A 112 -0.16 -4.77 6.61
CA GLY A 112 -0.58 -5.47 5.41
C GLY A 112 -0.78 -6.97 5.65
N PHE A 113 0.14 -7.62 6.36
CA PHE A 113 0.00 -9.04 6.72
C PHE A 113 -1.18 -9.34 7.62
N VAL A 114 -1.56 -8.39 8.48
CA VAL A 114 -2.64 -8.56 9.45
C VAL A 114 -4.00 -8.22 8.83
N LEU A 115 -4.10 -7.09 8.14
CA LEU A 115 -5.37 -6.51 7.68
C LEU A 115 -5.73 -6.92 6.24
N LEU A 116 -4.76 -7.35 5.43
CA LEU A 116 -4.96 -7.75 4.03
C LEU A 116 -4.89 -9.27 3.81
N ALA A 117 -4.95 -10.06 4.89
CA ALA A 117 -5.19 -11.50 4.84
C ALA A 117 -6.60 -11.78 4.28
N ARG A 118 -6.69 -11.96 2.95
CA ARG A 118 -7.95 -12.12 2.21
C ARG A 118 -8.82 -13.24 2.80
N PRO A 119 -10.13 -13.01 2.99
CA PRO A 119 -11.14 -13.87 2.43
C PRO A 119 -11.43 -13.41 1.00
N GLN A 120 -11.32 -14.33 0.05
CA GLN A 120 -11.54 -14.12 -1.37
C GLN A 120 -13.02 -13.79 -1.63
N PHE A 121 -13.42 -12.52 -1.64
CA PHE A 121 -14.76 -12.16 -2.14
C PHE A 121 -14.73 -12.07 -3.67
N SER A 122 -14.70 -13.25 -4.28
CA SER A 122 -15.04 -13.53 -5.68
C SER A 122 -16.56 -13.45 -5.94
N TRP A 123 -17.34 -12.76 -5.10
CA TRP A 123 -18.80 -12.97 -5.00
C TRP A 123 -19.70 -11.77 -5.32
N MET A 124 -19.18 -10.63 -5.81
CA MET A 124 -20.03 -9.50 -6.24
C MET A 124 -20.03 -9.18 -7.74
N GLU A 125 -19.26 -9.89 -8.56
CA GLU A 125 -19.25 -9.66 -10.02
C GLU A 125 -19.81 -10.85 -10.83
N SER A 126 -20.28 -11.91 -10.16
CA SER A 126 -20.90 -13.09 -10.80
C SER A 126 -22.43 -13.12 -10.69
N HIS A 127 -23.09 -12.03 -10.26
CA HIS A 127 -24.56 -11.99 -10.09
C HIS A 127 -25.28 -10.88 -10.87
N GLU A 128 -24.59 -10.15 -11.77
CA GLU A 128 -25.24 -9.13 -12.62
C GLU A 128 -25.26 -9.49 -14.12
N LEU A 129 -25.09 -10.76 -14.50
CA LEU A 129 -25.40 -11.22 -15.85
C LEU A 129 -26.85 -11.74 -15.90
N PRO A 130 -27.78 -11.08 -16.63
CA PRO A 130 -29.05 -11.70 -16.96
C PRO A 130 -28.76 -12.92 -17.84
N HIS A 131 -29.13 -14.11 -17.36
CA HIS A 131 -29.23 -15.29 -18.22
C HIS A 131 -30.32 -15.03 -19.26
N THR A 132 -29.96 -14.48 -20.42
CA THR A 132 -30.84 -14.50 -21.58
C THR A 132 -30.88 -15.92 -22.11
N ASN A 133 -31.93 -16.66 -21.71
CA ASN A 133 -32.31 -17.95 -22.26
C ASN A 133 -32.50 -17.83 -23.79
N GLN A 134 -31.53 -18.30 -24.58
CA GLN A 134 -31.80 -18.66 -25.98
C GLN A 134 -31.91 -20.19 -26.07
N PRO A 135 -33.03 -20.73 -26.59
CA PRO A 135 -33.20 -22.16 -26.80
C PRO A 135 -32.28 -22.65 -27.94
N PRO A 136 -31.83 -23.91 -27.92
CA PRO A 136 -31.01 -24.48 -28.98
C PRO A 136 -31.77 -24.50 -30.32
N LYS A 137 -31.06 -24.19 -31.40
CA LYS A 137 -31.48 -24.44 -32.78
C LYS A 137 -31.34 -25.92 -33.13
#